data_AF-A0A7C1TY12-F1
#
_entry.id   AF-A0A7C1TY12-F1
#
_cell.length_a   1.000
_cell.length_b   1.000
_cell.length_c   1.000
_cell.angle_alpha   90.00
_cell.angle_beta   90.00
_cell.angle_gamma   90.00
#
_symmetry.space_group_name_H-M   'P 1'
#
loop_
_entity.id
_entity.type
_entity.pdbx_description
1 polymer ?
#
loop_
_entity_poly.entity_id
_entity_poly.type
_entity_poly.pdbx_seq_one_letter_code
_entity_poly.pdbx_strand_id
1 'polypeptide(L)'
;NPPGVSTLLAYDPKKGRDVFPLPDGTDFGFRVHLSGEPKAGDSFKIEFNTDGVGDNRNAIDLAKLQNTPVLSNGTVDYAQAYSQLVSRVGSKTHELEVNAGAQEKLLAQAKAQRESISGVNLDEEAANMMRFQKLYQANAQMIATANKLLETLLSSFR
;
A
#
# COMPACT_ATOMS: atom_id res chain seq x y z
N ASN A 1 -34.12 -7.44 31.23
CA ASN A 1 -34.49 -6.44 32.25
C ASN A 1 -34.01 -6.98 33.59
N PRO A 2 -32.98 -6.42 34.23
CA PRO A 2 -32.61 -6.87 35.56
C PRO A 2 -33.82 -6.67 36.51
N PRO A 3 -34.07 -7.59 37.45
CA PRO A 3 -35.17 -7.45 38.39
C PRO A 3 -34.99 -6.14 39.17
N GLY A 4 -36.01 -5.27 39.14
CA GLY A 4 -35.99 -4.04 39.92
C GLY A 4 -35.88 -4.38 41.40
N VAL A 5 -34.79 -3.95 42.04
CA VAL A 5 -34.62 -4.15 43.48
C VAL A 5 -35.48 -3.12 44.20
N SER A 6 -36.53 -3.57 44.90
CA SER A 6 -37.35 -2.73 45.76
C SER A 6 -36.94 -2.96 47.21
N THR A 7 -36.36 -1.94 47.84
CA THR A 7 -35.96 -2.00 49.25
C THR A 7 -36.58 -0.85 50.03
N LEU A 8 -37.07 -1.15 51.24
CA LEU A 8 -37.59 -0.17 52.17
C LEU A 8 -36.42 0.47 52.92
N LEU A 9 -36.22 1.76 52.68
CA LEU A 9 -35.13 2.54 53.25
C LEU A 9 -35.70 3.57 54.24
N ALA A 10 -35.40 3.43 55.54
CA ALA A 10 -35.69 4.44 56.57
C ALA A 10 -35.18 5.86 56.19
N TYR A 11 -36.04 6.87 56.18
CA TYR A 11 -35.69 8.22 55.71
C TYR A 11 -35.82 9.26 56.84
N ASP A 12 -34.80 10.12 57.01
CA ASP A 12 -34.84 11.27 57.93
C ASP A 12 -34.92 12.59 57.11
N PRO A 13 -36.04 13.33 57.16
CA PRO A 13 -36.21 14.57 56.40
C PRO A 13 -35.20 15.68 56.71
N LYS A 14 -34.59 15.69 57.91
CA LYS A 14 -33.62 16.71 58.30
C LYS A 14 -32.20 16.42 57.81
N LYS A 15 -31.90 15.15 57.53
CA LYS A 15 -30.56 14.70 57.13
C LYS A 15 -30.50 14.17 55.69
N GLY A 16 -31.65 13.93 55.07
CA GLY A 16 -31.74 13.26 53.79
C GLY A 16 -31.29 11.80 53.89
N ARG A 17 -31.09 11.16 52.73
CA ARG A 17 -30.58 9.79 52.65
C ARG A 17 -29.85 9.53 51.34
N ASP A 18 -28.72 8.85 51.45
CA ASP A 18 -28.07 8.21 50.31
C ASP A 18 -28.79 6.90 49.96
N VAL A 19 -29.18 6.76 48.69
CA VAL A 19 -29.98 5.63 48.19
C VAL A 19 -29.08 4.46 47.75
N PHE A 20 -27.78 4.71 47.56
CA PHE A 20 -26.77 3.71 47.20
C PHE A 20 -25.52 3.84 48.09
N PRO A 21 -24.81 2.75 48.41
CA PRO A 21 -25.04 1.37 47.95
C PRO A 21 -26.26 0.71 48.61
N LEU A 22 -26.86 -0.25 47.91
CA LEU A 22 -27.99 -1.02 48.44
C LEU A 22 -27.53 -1.91 49.62
N PRO A 23 -28.43 -2.30 50.54
CA PRO A 23 -28.09 -3.19 51.65
C PRO A 23 -27.48 -4.54 51.25
N ASP A 24 -27.64 -4.94 49.98
CA ASP A 24 -27.06 -6.16 49.39
C ASP A 24 -25.63 -5.98 48.85
N GLY A 25 -25.06 -4.77 48.95
CA GLY A 25 -23.72 -4.45 48.47
C GLY A 25 -23.64 -4.09 46.98
N THR A 26 -24.77 -3.95 46.28
CA THR A 26 -24.77 -3.55 44.88
C THR A 26 -24.48 -2.05 44.74
N ASP A 27 -23.41 -1.71 44.02
CA ASP A 27 -23.06 -0.34 43.60
C ASP A 27 -23.23 -0.21 42.08
N PHE A 28 -24.12 0.70 41.66
CA PHE A 28 -24.38 0.98 40.25
C PHE A 28 -23.49 2.08 39.67
N GLY A 29 -22.47 2.54 40.42
CA GLY A 29 -21.47 3.50 39.95
C GLY A 29 -21.94 4.96 39.97
N PHE A 30 -23.09 5.24 40.58
CA PHE A 30 -23.60 6.59 40.80
C PHE A 30 -24.13 6.73 42.23
N ARG A 31 -23.97 7.92 42.82
CA ARG A 31 -24.47 8.24 44.16
C ARG A 31 -25.64 9.21 44.06
N VAL A 32 -26.76 8.85 44.67
CA VAL A 32 -27.95 9.70 44.74
C VAL A 32 -28.22 10.05 46.20
N HIS A 33 -28.20 11.35 46.48
CA HIS A 33 -28.60 11.91 47.76
C HIS A 33 -30.02 12.47 47.64
N LEU A 34 -30.95 11.90 48.39
CA LEU A 34 -32.33 12.38 48.47
C LEU A 34 -32.47 13.31 49.68
N SER A 35 -33.10 14.47 49.49
CA SER A 35 -33.34 15.46 50.56
C SER A 35 -34.76 16.03 50.46
N GLY A 36 -35.25 16.63 51.55
CA GLY A 36 -36.59 17.23 51.65
C GLY A 36 -37.61 16.38 52.43
N GLU A 37 -38.87 16.81 52.45
CA GLU A 37 -39.97 16.10 53.11
C GLU A 37 -40.81 15.32 52.07
N PRO A 38 -40.70 13.98 52.00
CA PRO A 38 -41.50 13.19 51.07
C PRO A 38 -42.96 13.17 51.51
N LYS A 39 -43.88 13.32 50.55
CA LYS A 39 -45.33 13.20 50.76
C LYS A 39 -45.80 11.79 50.39
N ALA A 40 -46.92 11.38 50.97
CA ALA A 40 -47.55 10.10 50.61
C ALA A 40 -47.88 10.09 49.11
N GLY A 41 -47.30 9.13 48.38
CA GLY A 41 -47.44 9.02 46.93
C GLY A 41 -46.21 9.46 46.12
N ASP A 42 -45.18 10.03 46.75
CA ASP A 42 -43.94 10.38 46.05
C ASP A 42 -43.18 9.12 45.61
N SER A 43 -42.75 9.09 44.35
CA SER A 43 -41.94 8.02 43.77
C SER A 43 -40.74 8.58 43.01
N PHE A 44 -39.56 8.04 43.26
CA PHE A 44 -38.34 8.36 42.51
C PHE A 44 -37.94 7.15 41.69
N LYS A 45 -37.90 7.30 40.36
CA LYS A 45 -37.46 6.26 39.43
C LYS A 45 -36.12 6.67 38.85
N ILE A 46 -35.12 5.81 39.00
CA ILE A 46 -33.82 5.96 38.38
C ILE A 46 -33.73 4.89 37.30
N GLU A 47 -33.53 5.30 36.06
CA GLU A 47 -33.40 4.38 34.94
C GLU A 47 -32.30 4.85 33.98
N PHE A 48 -31.75 3.90 33.22
CA PHE A 48 -30.80 4.23 32.17
C PHE A 48 -31.49 5.11 31.12
N ASN A 49 -30.77 6.13 30.66
CA ASN A 49 -31.23 6.97 29.57
C ASN A 49 -31.35 6.11 28.29
N THR A 50 -32.57 5.94 27.76
CA THR A 50 -32.80 5.17 26.53
C THR A 50 -32.83 6.03 25.28
N ASP A 51 -33.24 7.31 25.38
CA ASP A 51 -33.52 8.21 24.24
C ASP A 51 -33.14 9.68 24.49
N GLY A 52 -32.37 9.96 25.54
CA GLY A 52 -32.07 11.33 25.95
C GLY A 52 -30.97 11.97 25.11
N VAL A 53 -31.09 13.29 24.94
CA VAL A 53 -30.13 14.14 24.24
C VAL A 53 -28.74 13.99 24.88
N GLY A 54 -27.76 13.53 24.09
CA GLY A 54 -26.39 13.28 24.56
C GLY A 54 -26.02 11.80 24.71
N ASP A 55 -26.92 10.87 24.41
CA ASP A 55 -26.59 9.45 24.34
C ASP A 55 -25.67 9.13 23.15
N ASN A 56 -24.46 8.65 23.44
CA ASN A 56 -23.44 8.30 22.44
C ASN A 56 -23.26 6.78 22.26
N ARG A 57 -24.17 5.94 22.79
CA ARG A 57 -24.06 4.46 22.67
C ARG A 57 -23.91 3.99 21.23
N ASN A 58 -24.68 4.56 20.30
CA ASN A 58 -24.56 4.24 18.87
C ASN A 58 -23.18 4.59 18.29
N ALA A 59 -22.59 5.72 18.72
CA ALA A 59 -21.25 6.10 18.29
C ALA A 59 -20.17 5.17 18.87
N ILE A 60 -20.34 4.75 20.12
CA ILE A 60 -19.49 3.75 20.76
C ILE A 60 -19.60 2.40 20.05
N ASP A 61 -20.80 1.95 19.71
CA ASP A 61 -21.02 0.68 19.04
C ASP A 61 -20.48 0.70 17.60
N LEU A 62 -20.61 1.83 16.90
CA LEU A 62 -19.95 2.04 15.61
C LEU A 62 -18.42 1.99 15.74
N ALA A 63 -17.85 2.60 16.78
CA ALA A 63 -16.40 2.54 17.04
C ALA A 63 -15.93 1.11 17.36
N LYS A 64 -16.73 0.34 18.10
CA LYS A 64 -16.44 -1.08 18.39
C LYS A 64 -16.42 -1.95 17.15
N LEU A 65 -17.20 -1.62 16.11
CA LEU A 65 -17.22 -2.42 14.88
C LEU A 65 -15.82 -2.57 14.27
N GLN A 66 -14.93 -1.57 14.42
CA GLN A 66 -13.55 -1.63 13.95
C GLN A 66 -12.83 -2.94 14.35
N ASN A 67 -13.07 -3.40 15.58
CA ASN A 67 -12.44 -4.58 16.18
C ASN A 67 -13.43 -5.75 16.37
N THR A 68 -14.64 -5.64 15.82
CA THR A 68 -15.65 -6.69 15.92
C THR A 68 -15.55 -7.60 14.69
N PRO A 69 -15.37 -8.93 14.86
CA PRO A 69 -15.31 -9.86 13.74
C PRO A 69 -16.68 -9.97 13.05
N VAL A 70 -16.87 -9.24 11.96
CA VAL A 70 -18.12 -9.23 11.18
C VAL A 70 -17.88 -9.64 9.71
N LEU A 71 -16.62 -9.68 9.28
CA LEU A 71 -16.22 -10.09 7.95
C LEU A 71 -15.80 -11.57 7.94
N SER A 72 -15.70 -12.15 6.74
CA SER A 72 -15.25 -13.54 6.55
C SER A 72 -15.98 -14.53 7.45
N ASN A 73 -17.31 -14.51 7.42
CA ASN A 73 -18.16 -15.35 8.26
C ASN A 73 -17.92 -15.17 9.77
N GLY A 74 -17.65 -13.93 10.19
CA GLY A 74 -17.48 -13.56 11.61
C GLY A 74 -16.11 -13.88 12.18
N THR A 75 -15.07 -14.01 11.35
CA THR A 75 -13.71 -14.35 11.78
C THR A 75 -12.72 -13.20 11.66
N VAL A 76 -13.06 -12.16 10.91
CA VAL A 76 -12.17 -11.04 10.60
C VAL A 76 -12.86 -9.73 10.94
N ASP A 77 -12.15 -8.86 11.65
CA ASP A 77 -12.58 -7.48 11.89
C ASP A 77 -12.14 -6.53 10.77
N TYR A 78 -12.63 -5.28 10.78
CA TYR A 78 -12.30 -4.32 9.72
C TYR A 78 -10.81 -3.93 9.72
N ALA A 79 -10.18 -3.83 10.90
CA ALA A 79 -8.76 -3.49 11.00
C ALA A 79 -7.88 -4.57 10.37
N GLN A 80 -8.16 -5.84 10.67
CA GLN A 80 -7.48 -7.00 10.09
C GLN A 80 -7.69 -7.09 8.58
N ALA A 81 -8.93 -6.93 8.10
CA ALA A 81 -9.21 -6.95 6.66
C ALA A 81 -8.45 -5.85 5.91
N TYR A 82 -8.39 -4.65 6.49
CA TYR A 82 -7.62 -3.54 5.95
C TYR A 82 -6.11 -3.86 5.93
N SER A 83 -5.55 -4.35 7.03
CA SER A 83 -4.13 -4.74 7.10
C SER A 83 -3.78 -5.83 6.09
N GLN A 84 -4.65 -6.84 5.91
CA GLN A 84 -4.46 -7.89 4.92
C GLN A 84 -4.48 -7.34 3.49
N LEU A 85 -5.39 -6.41 3.19
CA LEU A 85 -5.46 -5.76 1.89
C LEU A 85 -4.18 -4.97 1.59
N VAL A 86 -3.73 -4.13 2.53
CA VAL A 86 -2.50 -3.34 2.39
C VAL A 86 -1.28 -4.25 2.22
N SER A 87 -1.18 -5.30 3.05
CA SER A 87 -0.09 -6.28 2.94
C SER A 87 -0.10 -6.98 1.58
N ARG A 88 -1.27 -7.40 1.08
CA ARG A 88 -1.39 -8.06 -0.22
C ARG A 88 -0.94 -7.14 -1.37
N VAL A 89 -1.37 -5.88 -1.34
CA VAL A 89 -0.96 -4.89 -2.35
C VAL A 89 0.55 -4.66 -2.27
N GLY A 90 1.10 -4.40 -1.08
CA GLY A 90 2.54 -4.17 -0.89
C GLY A 90 3.40 -5.35 -1.35
N SER A 91 3.03 -6.59 -0.95
CA SER A 91 3.73 -7.79 -1.39
C SER A 91 3.65 -7.98 -2.90
N LYS A 92 2.47 -7.74 -3.51
CA LYS A 92 2.32 -7.90 -4.97
C LYS A 92 3.09 -6.85 -5.76
N THR A 93 3.13 -5.60 -5.29
CA THR A 93 3.94 -4.55 -5.89
C THR A 93 5.42 -4.90 -5.85
N HIS A 94 5.93 -5.35 -4.69
CA HIS A 94 7.33 -5.74 -4.57
C HIS A 94 7.69 -6.92 -5.48
N GLU A 95 6.83 -7.93 -5.58
CA GLU A 95 7.00 -9.04 -6.52
C GLU A 95 7.12 -8.55 -7.97
N LEU A 96 6.27 -7.59 -8.37
CA LEU A 96 6.30 -7.00 -9.72
C LEU A 96 7.56 -6.17 -9.97
N GLU A 97 8.05 -5.41 -8.99
CA GLU A 97 9.31 -4.65 -9.10
C GLU A 97 10.50 -5.57 -9.32
N VAL A 98 10.60 -6.65 -8.55
CA VAL A 98 11.67 -7.66 -8.72
C VAL A 98 11.59 -8.30 -10.10
N ASN A 99 10.39 -8.68 -10.55
CA ASN A 99 10.19 -9.25 -11.87
C ASN A 99 10.54 -8.26 -12.99
N ALA A 100 10.16 -6.98 -12.85
CA ALA A 100 10.50 -5.94 -13.82
C ALA A 100 12.01 -5.77 -13.93
N GLY A 101 12.73 -5.68 -12.80
CA GLY A 101 14.18 -5.59 -12.80
C GLY A 101 14.89 -6.82 -13.40
N ALA A 102 14.33 -8.02 -13.19
CA ALA A 102 14.83 -9.24 -13.84
C ALA A 102 14.61 -9.20 -15.36
N GLN A 103 13.44 -8.78 -15.82
CA GLN A 103 13.13 -8.66 -17.25
C GLN A 103 13.97 -7.58 -17.93
N GLU A 104 14.25 -6.46 -17.26
CA GLU A 104 15.15 -5.43 -17.78
C GLU A 104 16.57 -5.97 -18.00
N LYS A 105 17.10 -6.75 -17.04
CA LYS A 105 18.40 -7.42 -17.18
C LYS A 105 18.41 -8.43 -18.32
N LEU A 106 17.37 -9.24 -18.45
CA LEU A 106 17.23 -10.19 -19.57
C LEU A 106 17.17 -9.46 -20.92
N LEU A 107 16.43 -8.36 -21.00
CA LEU A 107 16.37 -7.53 -22.20
C LEU A 107 17.74 -6.94 -22.55
N ALA A 108 18.47 -6.41 -21.56
CA ALA A 108 19.81 -5.87 -21.77
C ALA A 108 20.79 -6.95 -22.27
N GLN A 109 20.74 -8.15 -21.67
CA GLN A 109 21.55 -9.29 -22.12
C GLN A 109 21.20 -9.71 -23.55
N ALA A 110 19.92 -9.82 -23.89
CA ALA A 110 19.47 -10.17 -25.24
C ALA A 110 19.90 -9.12 -26.28
N LYS A 111 19.83 -7.83 -25.94
CA LYS A 111 20.33 -6.73 -26.78
C LYS A 111 21.85 -6.85 -27.00
N ALA A 112 22.61 -7.03 -25.93
CA ALA A 112 24.07 -7.18 -26.01
C ALA A 112 24.49 -8.40 -26.84
N GLN A 113 23.79 -9.54 -26.71
CA GLN A 113 24.03 -10.72 -27.55
C GLN A 113 23.74 -10.45 -29.02
N ARG A 114 22.62 -9.76 -29.31
CA ARG A 114 22.27 -9.36 -30.68
C ARG A 114 23.32 -8.41 -31.27
N GLU A 115 23.78 -7.42 -30.51
CA GLU A 115 24.85 -6.50 -30.92
C GLU A 115 26.20 -7.21 -31.07
N SER A 116 26.49 -8.26 -30.31
CA SER A 116 27.72 -9.03 -30.49
C SER A 116 27.77 -9.80 -31.82
N ILE A 117 26.63 -10.32 -32.29
CA ILE A 117 26.54 -11.10 -33.53
C ILE A 117 26.28 -10.22 -34.76
N SER A 118 25.39 -9.24 -34.61
CA SER A 118 24.88 -8.42 -35.72
C SER A 118 25.27 -6.95 -35.60
N GLY A 119 26.03 -6.59 -34.57
CA GLY A 119 26.57 -5.25 -34.43
C GLY A 119 27.68 -5.01 -35.43
N VAL A 120 27.72 -3.78 -35.90
CA VAL A 120 28.74 -3.28 -36.80
C VAL A 120 29.78 -2.55 -35.97
N ASN A 121 31.05 -2.90 -36.13
CA ASN A 121 32.14 -2.13 -35.54
C ASN A 121 32.57 -1.03 -36.52
N LEU A 122 32.15 0.21 -36.24
CA LEU A 122 32.43 1.37 -37.10
C LEU A 122 33.93 1.61 -37.31
N ASP A 123 34.78 1.26 -36.34
CA ASP A 123 36.23 1.41 -36.48
C ASP A 123 36.81 0.35 -37.44
N GLU A 124 36.28 -0.87 -37.38
CA GLU A 124 36.66 -1.94 -38.29
C GLU A 124 36.15 -1.67 -39.72
N GLU A 125 34.92 -1.17 -39.84
CA GLU A 125 34.38 -0.69 -41.13
C GLU A 125 35.18 0.50 -41.68
N ALA A 126 35.56 1.47 -40.84
CA ALA A 126 36.39 2.60 -41.26
C ALA A 126 37.79 2.17 -41.68
N ALA A 127 38.41 1.22 -40.97
CA ALA A 127 39.69 0.64 -41.37
C ALA A 127 39.59 -0.11 -42.71
N ASN A 128 38.51 -0.89 -42.91
CA ASN A 128 38.23 -1.55 -44.17
C ASN A 128 37.98 -0.54 -45.30
N MET A 129 37.24 0.54 -45.03
CA MET A 129 37.00 1.62 -45.98
C MET A 129 38.30 2.30 -46.39
N MET A 130 39.16 2.67 -45.43
CA MET A 130 40.48 3.22 -45.73
C MET A 130 41.36 2.24 -46.52
N ARG A 131 41.29 0.94 -46.20
CA ARG A 131 42.01 -0.10 -46.95
C ARG A 131 41.51 -0.16 -48.40
N PHE A 132 40.20 -0.15 -48.63
CA PHE A 132 39.63 -0.13 -49.98
C PHE A 132 39.98 1.14 -50.75
N GLN A 133 40.00 2.30 -50.09
CA GLN A 133 40.46 3.56 -50.69
C GLN A 133 41.93 3.49 -51.13
N LYS A 134 42.82 2.94 -50.28
CA LYS A 134 44.25 2.75 -50.64
C LYS A 134 44.43 1.75 -51.78
N LEU A 135 43.70 0.63 -51.76
CA LEU A 135 43.72 -0.35 -52.84
C LEU A 135 43.24 0.25 -54.16
N TYR A 136 42.20 1.09 -54.13
CA TYR A 136 41.71 1.79 -55.31
C TYR A 136 42.77 2.74 -55.88
N GLN A 137 43.44 3.54 -55.04
CA GLN A 137 44.53 4.42 -55.46
C GLN A 137 45.73 3.63 -56.04
N ALA A 138 46.11 2.52 -55.39
CA ALA A 138 47.18 1.65 -55.87
C ALA A 138 46.84 1.03 -57.23
N ASN A 139 45.61 0.54 -57.40
CA ASN A 139 45.13 0.00 -58.68
C ASN A 139 45.11 1.08 -59.78
N ALA A 140 44.67 2.30 -59.47
CA ALA A 140 44.71 3.41 -60.42
C ALA A 140 46.15 3.74 -60.86
N GLN A 141 47.11 3.69 -59.93
CA GLN A 141 48.53 3.91 -60.25
C GLN A 141 49.17 2.76 -61.03
N MET A 142 48.77 1.50 -60.76
CA MET A 142 49.15 0.36 -61.60
C MET A 142 48.63 0.51 -63.03
N ILE A 143 47.37 0.90 -63.21
CA ILE A 143 46.79 1.16 -64.54
C ILE A 143 47.54 2.28 -65.25
N ALA A 144 47.82 3.39 -64.55
CA ALA A 144 48.59 4.50 -65.12
C ALA A 144 50.00 4.05 -65.56
N THR A 145 50.63 3.16 -64.79
CA THR A 145 51.95 2.60 -65.12
C THR A 145 51.87 1.65 -66.31
N ALA A 146 50.86 0.78 -66.37
CA ALA A 146 50.61 -0.10 -67.50
C ALA A 146 50.35 0.68 -68.80
N ASN A 147 49.57 1.77 -68.74
CA ASN A 147 49.35 2.67 -69.87
C ASN A 147 50.66 3.30 -70.36
N LYS A 148 51.53 3.77 -69.45
CA LYS A 148 52.86 4.30 -69.81
C LYS A 148 53.76 3.24 -70.46
N LEU A 149 53.75 2.00 -69.95
CA LEU A 149 54.50 0.90 -70.55
C LEU A 149 53.98 0.57 -71.96
N LEU A 150 52.66 0.56 -72.14
CA LEU A 150 52.01 0.34 -73.43
C LEU A 150 52.40 1.43 -74.44
N GLU A 151 52.33 2.71 -74.04
CA GLU A 151 52.75 3.85 -74.85
C GLU A 151 54.22 3.76 -75.23
N THR A 152 55.09 3.38 -74.27
CA THR A 152 56.53 3.24 -74.51
C THR A 152 56.81 2.14 -75.54
N LEU A 153 56.20 0.96 -75.39
CA LEU A 153 56.31 -0.14 -76.36
C LEU A 153 55.81 0.28 -77.75
N LEU A 154 54.66 0.94 -77.83
CA LEU A 154 54.13 1.43 -79.11
C LEU A 154 55.04 2.47 -79.76
N SER A 155 55.72 3.31 -78.97
CA SER A 155 56.64 4.32 -79.50
C SER A 155 57.96 3.73 -79.99
N SER A 156 58.43 2.59 -79.46
CA SER A 156 59.69 1.95 -79.88
C SER A 156 59.58 1.12 -81.15
N PHE A 157 58.36 0.75 -81.58
CA PHE A 157 58.10 0.03 -82.84
C PHE A 157 57.74 0.96 -84.01
N ARG A 158 57.90 2.28 -83.85
CA ARG A 158 57.76 3.29 -84.91
C ARG A 158 59.12 3.83 -85.31
#